data_AF-A0A959IFU6-F1
#
_entry.id   AF-A0A959IFU6-F1
#
_cell.length_a   1.000
_cell.length_b   1.000
_cell.length_c   1.000
_cell.angle_alpha   90.00
_cell.angle_beta   90.00
_cell.angle_gamma   90.00
#
_symmetry.space_group_name_H-M   'P 1'
#
loop_
_entity.id
_entity.type
_entity.pdbx_description
1 polymer ?
#
loop_
_entity_poly.entity_id
_entity_poly.type
_entity_poly.pdbx_seq_one_letter_code
_entity_poly.pdbx_strand_id
1 'polypeptide(L)'
;MKIKSSILILILSLVTFYGAGQEPFDCNGRIFRVLEQQGGTMFQEMFLDPQTNALETIDLQFYNSKKINGIAYHPTQNLIYGVLLGEKYRLCRIDAQYQLEIIKELPLPEDMLFVSGDVSPDERYLVLLGFNRDENTNLIALVDLTTPDFPTRLLETTTTDPVVNAIYCADIAFHPTNGRLFGFDHLSGRLITIDIQKKQIDNTTYPPSEVLQGNVPSIFFNAQGELYGVGSTQPGYTTNRNFYHFDVGNGAVQLLEELSFETNQDGCSCPFKVKLLNRVSERQAFPCAELTFQFTIINRTNRLQPDLNFTDTFPDYMRVLEISPLPFPGEIVSGAGSNVIDIRAIQLPVGVDSFEVRVMVGQNASRTNVYNAAHLDGVIYQEENTPRHIISDDPETPQPNDPTWFFVEPLRVTFPESEVFFCENSTV
;
A
#
# COMPACT_ATOMS: atom_id res chain seq x y z
N MET A 1 -10.08 4.01 80.31
CA MET A 1 -8.87 3.56 79.60
C MET A 1 -9.12 3.74 78.11
N LYS A 2 -8.50 4.74 77.47
CA LYS A 2 -8.78 5.16 76.08
C LYS A 2 -7.96 4.30 75.12
N ILE A 3 -8.61 3.54 74.23
CA ILE A 3 -7.96 2.96 73.04
C ILE A 3 -8.40 3.81 71.85
N LYS A 4 -7.44 4.55 71.29
CA LYS A 4 -7.61 5.31 70.05
C LYS A 4 -7.60 4.31 68.89
N SER A 5 -8.69 4.26 68.15
CA SER A 5 -8.78 3.51 66.90
C SER A 5 -8.22 4.38 65.77
N SER A 6 -7.00 4.08 65.33
CA SER A 6 -6.42 4.65 64.11
C SER A 6 -6.87 3.79 62.93
N ILE A 7 -7.82 4.29 62.15
CA ILE A 7 -8.19 3.71 60.86
C ILE A 7 -7.12 4.13 59.85
N LEU A 8 -6.26 3.19 59.50
CA LEU A 8 -5.29 3.31 58.42
C LEU A 8 -6.04 3.13 57.09
N ILE A 9 -6.26 4.23 56.36
CA ILE A 9 -6.80 4.19 55.00
C ILE A 9 -5.66 3.76 54.07
N LEU A 10 -5.69 2.51 53.64
CA LEU A 10 -4.80 1.96 52.61
C LEU A 10 -5.32 2.46 51.25
N ILE A 11 -4.74 3.56 50.74
CA ILE A 11 -4.94 4.00 49.36
C ILE A 11 -4.18 3.01 48.47
N LEU A 12 -4.91 2.04 47.94
CA LEU A 12 -4.44 1.12 46.91
C LEU A 12 -4.32 1.91 45.61
N SER A 13 -3.14 2.50 45.37
CA SER A 13 -2.78 3.02 44.06
C SER A 13 -2.73 1.86 43.07
N LEU A 14 -3.81 1.62 42.34
CA LEU A 14 -3.78 0.94 41.06
C LEU A 14 -2.91 1.81 40.13
N VAL A 15 -1.60 1.62 40.22
CA VAL A 15 -0.72 1.88 39.10
C VAL A 15 -1.07 0.76 38.12
N THR A 16 -2.01 1.04 37.22
CA THR A 16 -2.12 0.30 35.98
C THR A 16 -0.76 0.43 35.30
N PHE A 17 0.07 -0.59 35.46
CA PHE A 17 1.14 -0.83 34.51
C PHE A 17 0.44 -0.98 33.17
N TYR A 18 0.39 0.12 32.40
CA TYR A 18 0.35 0.01 30.95
C TYR A 18 1.64 -0.72 30.61
N GLY A 19 1.57 -2.07 30.59
CA GLY A 19 2.52 -2.82 29.80
C GLY A 19 2.45 -2.20 28.42
N ALA A 20 3.58 -1.76 27.90
CA ALA A 20 3.67 -1.31 26.52
C ALA A 20 3.33 -2.51 25.63
N GLY A 21 2.04 -2.70 25.37
CA GLY A 21 1.57 -3.56 24.31
C GLY A 21 2.04 -2.95 23.00
N GLN A 22 2.34 -3.79 22.02
CA GLN A 22 2.70 -3.35 20.68
C GLN A 22 1.62 -2.42 20.13
N GLU A 23 2.02 -1.26 19.61
CA GLU A 23 1.07 -0.31 19.01
C GLU A 23 0.91 -0.60 17.52
N PRO A 24 -0.33 -0.76 17.04
CA PRO A 24 -0.59 -1.01 15.63
C PRO A 24 -0.19 0.18 14.75
N PHE A 25 0.36 -0.10 13.56
CA PHE A 25 0.49 0.87 12.48
C PHE A 25 -0.89 1.33 11.98
N ASP A 26 -0.94 2.48 11.31
CA ASP A 26 -2.09 2.85 10.48
C ASP A 26 -1.91 2.28 9.07
N CYS A 27 -2.76 1.33 8.68
CA CYS A 27 -2.72 0.76 7.34
C CYS A 27 -3.36 1.69 6.30
N ASN A 28 -2.56 2.55 5.70
CA ASN A 28 -2.99 3.55 4.73
C ASN A 28 -2.31 3.42 3.36
N GLY A 29 -1.76 2.23 3.03
CA GLY A 29 -1.09 1.98 1.75
C GLY A 29 0.42 2.17 1.78
N ARG A 30 1.00 2.43 2.96
CA ARG A 30 2.44 2.60 3.17
C ARG A 30 3.24 1.37 2.80
N ILE A 31 4.47 1.63 2.38
CA ILE A 31 5.44 0.61 2.02
C ILE A 31 6.62 0.74 2.98
N PHE A 32 7.08 -0.38 3.52
CA PHE A 32 8.18 -0.46 4.45
C PHE A 32 9.29 -1.31 3.87
N ARG A 33 10.52 -1.02 4.28
CA ARG A 33 11.71 -1.74 3.87
C ARG A 33 12.63 -1.99 5.04
N VAL A 34 13.25 -3.16 5.06
CA VAL A 34 14.48 -3.42 5.81
C VAL A 34 15.68 -3.42 4.87
N LEU A 35 16.74 -2.73 5.26
CA LEU A 35 17.98 -2.63 4.50
C LEU A 35 19.14 -3.11 5.39
N GLU A 36 19.86 -4.14 4.95
CA GLU A 36 21.08 -4.61 5.63
C GLU A 36 22.15 -3.51 5.53
N GLN A 37 22.74 -3.15 6.66
CA GLN A 37 23.85 -2.21 6.74
C GLN A 37 24.94 -2.78 7.63
N GLN A 38 26.12 -2.15 7.62
CA GLN A 38 27.21 -2.60 8.46
C GLN A 38 26.80 -2.59 9.94
N GLY A 39 26.76 -3.78 10.56
CA GLY A 39 26.46 -3.94 11.98
C GLY A 39 24.98 -4.05 12.34
N GLY A 40 24.04 -4.05 11.39
CA GLY A 40 22.61 -4.19 11.70
C GLY A 40 21.67 -4.06 10.49
N THR A 41 20.42 -3.75 10.77
CA THR A 41 19.37 -3.50 9.78
C THR A 41 18.78 -2.11 9.98
N MET A 42 18.68 -1.32 8.92
CA MET A 42 17.89 -0.08 8.90
C MET A 42 16.46 -0.41 8.49
N PHE A 43 15.49 0.07 9.25
CA PHE A 43 14.07 0.05 8.91
C PHE A 43 13.66 1.40 8.34
N GLN A 44 12.99 1.38 7.20
CA GLN A 44 12.67 2.56 6.40
C GLN A 44 11.22 2.52 5.93
N GLU A 45 10.67 3.70 5.70
CA GLU A 45 9.45 3.89 4.92
C GLU A 45 9.83 4.25 3.48
N MET A 46 9.06 3.75 2.51
CA MET A 46 9.24 4.05 1.09
C MET A 46 8.01 4.77 0.54
N PHE A 47 8.25 5.77 -0.29
CA PHE A 47 7.22 6.57 -0.96
C PHE A 47 7.51 6.61 -2.44
N LEU A 48 6.46 6.50 -3.25
CA LEU A 48 6.53 6.74 -4.68
C LEU A 48 6.06 8.16 -4.92
N ASP A 49 6.92 9.01 -5.47
CA ASP A 49 6.52 10.32 -5.94
C ASP A 49 5.60 10.13 -7.16
N PRO A 50 4.31 10.50 -7.07
CA PRO A 50 3.36 10.29 -8.14
C PRO A 50 3.62 11.16 -9.38
N GLN A 51 4.42 12.23 -9.26
CA GLN A 51 4.76 13.10 -10.39
C GLN A 51 5.99 12.60 -11.15
N THR A 52 7.01 12.13 -10.42
CA THR A 52 8.29 11.73 -11.02
C THR A 52 8.45 10.22 -11.15
N ASN A 53 7.60 9.42 -10.47
CA ASN A 53 7.77 8.00 -10.22
C ASN A 53 9.10 7.64 -9.50
N ALA A 54 9.73 8.62 -8.86
CA ALA A 54 10.93 8.38 -8.06
C ALA A 54 10.58 7.69 -6.74
N LEU A 55 11.46 6.80 -6.30
CA LEU A 55 11.37 6.11 -5.03
C LEU A 55 12.13 6.90 -3.96
N GLU A 56 11.39 7.53 -3.05
CA GLU A 56 11.94 8.21 -1.88
C GLU A 56 11.91 7.30 -0.65
N THR A 57 12.86 7.47 0.27
CA THR A 57 12.95 6.66 1.49
C THR A 57 13.26 7.49 2.73
N ILE A 58 12.63 7.14 3.85
CA ILE A 58 12.85 7.77 5.16
C ILE A 58 13.37 6.72 6.14
N ASP A 59 14.51 7.00 6.78
CA ASP A 59 15.04 6.18 7.87
C ASP A 59 14.18 6.32 9.13
N LEU A 60 13.67 5.20 9.65
CA LEU A 60 12.81 5.16 10.83
C LEU A 60 13.57 4.68 12.07
N GLN A 61 14.25 3.54 11.97
CA GLN A 61 14.91 2.90 13.11
C GLN A 61 16.08 2.01 12.68
N PHE A 62 17.20 2.08 13.40
CA PHE A 62 18.32 1.15 13.23
C PHE A 62 18.31 0.04 14.30
N TYR A 63 18.39 -1.22 13.86
CA TYR A 63 18.44 -2.38 14.74
C TYR A 63 19.86 -2.95 14.81
N ASN A 64 20.61 -2.52 15.83
CA ASN A 64 21.98 -2.95 16.09
C ASN A 64 22.10 -4.47 16.24
N SER A 65 23.02 -5.07 15.49
CA SER A 65 23.35 -6.50 15.48
C SER A 65 22.15 -7.41 15.16
N LYS A 66 21.14 -6.88 14.48
CA LYS A 66 19.99 -7.62 13.97
C LYS A 66 20.08 -7.65 12.45
N LYS A 67 19.87 -8.83 11.87
CA LYS A 67 19.75 -9.03 10.42
C LYS A 67 18.32 -9.46 10.17
N ILE A 68 17.45 -8.52 9.81
CA ILE A 68 16.02 -8.79 9.59
C ILE A 68 15.78 -8.96 8.09
N ASN A 69 14.96 -9.93 7.71
CA ASN A 69 14.55 -10.24 6.35
C ASN A 69 13.20 -10.99 6.36
N GLY A 70 12.63 -11.32 5.21
CA GLY A 70 11.31 -11.93 5.05
C GLY A 70 10.21 -11.17 5.78
N ILE A 71 10.22 -9.84 5.74
CA ILE A 71 9.25 -8.96 6.40
C ILE A 71 7.92 -8.97 5.67
N ALA A 72 6.84 -8.89 6.42
CA ALA A 72 5.48 -8.93 5.90
C ALA A 72 4.54 -8.15 6.82
N TYR A 73 3.71 -7.30 6.24
CA TYR A 73 2.73 -6.54 7.01
C TYR A 73 1.49 -7.41 7.29
N HIS A 74 1.06 -7.51 8.55
CA HIS A 74 -0.19 -8.17 8.92
C HIS A 74 -1.36 -7.16 8.93
N PRO A 75 -2.33 -7.25 8.00
CA PRO A 75 -3.32 -6.18 7.79
C PRO A 75 -4.26 -5.89 8.98
N THR A 76 -4.61 -6.88 9.81
CA THR A 76 -5.48 -6.61 10.97
C THR A 76 -4.74 -6.31 12.25
N GLN A 77 -3.64 -7.03 12.52
CA GLN A 77 -2.82 -6.70 13.68
C GLN A 77 -2.10 -5.36 13.50
N ASN A 78 -1.93 -4.92 12.25
CA ASN A 78 -1.16 -3.75 11.87
C ASN A 78 0.26 -3.79 12.46
N LEU A 79 0.93 -4.93 12.31
CA LEU A 79 2.29 -5.17 12.75
C LEU A 79 3.07 -5.76 11.58
N ILE A 80 4.38 -5.51 11.53
CA ILE A 80 5.24 -6.12 10.52
C ILE A 80 5.90 -7.33 11.14
N TYR A 81 5.61 -8.52 10.63
CA TYR A 81 6.29 -9.75 11.00
C TYR A 81 7.53 -9.94 10.12
N GLY A 82 8.50 -10.73 10.57
CA GLY A 82 9.64 -11.11 9.76
C GLY A 82 10.54 -12.13 10.46
N VAL A 83 11.71 -12.36 9.89
CA VAL A 83 12.70 -13.28 10.46
C VAL A 83 14.04 -12.60 10.72
N LEU A 84 14.62 -12.91 11.87
CA LEU A 84 16.03 -12.64 12.15
C LEU A 84 16.89 -13.76 11.57
N LEU A 85 17.79 -13.40 10.66
CA LEU A 85 18.81 -14.28 10.10
C LEU A 85 19.91 -14.56 11.15
N GLY A 86 20.50 -15.75 11.08
CA GLY A 86 21.58 -16.20 11.98
C GLY A 86 21.72 -17.72 11.96
N GLU A 87 22.45 -18.29 12.93
CA GLU A 87 22.54 -19.75 13.10
C GLU A 87 21.16 -20.40 13.22
N LYS A 88 20.22 -19.71 13.89
CA LYS A 88 18.82 -20.09 13.93
C LYS A 88 17.93 -18.93 13.53
N TYR A 89 16.99 -19.22 12.65
CA TYR A 89 15.92 -18.29 12.29
C TYR A 89 15.04 -18.01 13.51
N ARG A 90 14.75 -16.74 13.76
CA ARG A 90 13.81 -16.33 14.82
C ARG A 90 12.73 -15.45 14.25
N LEU A 91 11.48 -15.77 14.57
CA LEU A 91 10.34 -14.91 14.29
C LEU A 91 10.48 -13.62 15.10
N CYS A 92 10.30 -12.49 14.43
CA CYS A 92 10.21 -11.19 15.07
C CYS A 92 9.01 -10.41 14.53
N ARG A 93 8.65 -9.34 15.25
CA ARG A 93 7.70 -8.35 14.77
C ARG A 93 8.13 -6.93 15.15
N ILE A 94 7.64 -5.96 14.39
CA ILE A 94 7.87 -4.53 14.54
C ILE A 94 6.51 -3.85 14.68
N ASP A 95 6.40 -2.91 15.64
CA ASP A 95 5.22 -2.08 15.88
C ASP A 95 5.39 -0.65 15.36
N ALA A 96 4.35 0.18 15.53
CA ALA A 96 4.33 1.57 15.05
C ALA A 96 5.31 2.52 15.77
N GLN A 97 5.87 2.12 16.91
CA GLN A 97 6.96 2.85 17.59
C GLN A 97 8.32 2.28 17.19
N TYR A 98 8.33 1.45 16.15
CA TYR A 98 9.51 0.81 15.58
C TYR A 98 10.23 -0.05 16.62
N GLN A 99 9.49 -0.63 17.57
CA GLN A 99 10.04 -1.55 18.56
C GLN A 99 10.07 -2.96 17.99
N LEU A 100 11.27 -3.54 17.96
CA LEU A 100 11.48 -4.92 17.54
C LEU A 100 11.27 -5.89 18.72
N GLU A 101 10.29 -6.78 18.58
CA GLU A 101 10.08 -7.90 19.48
C GLU A 101 10.58 -9.20 18.84
N ILE A 102 11.42 -9.95 19.55
CA ILE A 102 11.85 -11.30 19.15
C ILE A 102 10.93 -12.29 19.85
N ILE A 103 10.17 -13.04 19.06
CA ILE A 103 9.09 -13.89 19.57
C ILE A 103 9.61 -15.28 19.90
N LYS A 104 10.24 -15.94 18.93
CA LYS A 104 10.49 -17.40 18.99
C LYS A 104 11.55 -17.85 17.98
N GLU A 105 12.29 -18.91 18.31
CA GLU A 105 13.07 -19.68 17.31
C GLU A 105 12.14 -20.52 16.41
N LEU A 106 12.30 -20.38 15.10
CA LEU A 106 11.54 -21.15 14.12
C LEU A 106 12.27 -22.46 13.77
N PRO A 107 11.55 -23.58 13.61
CA PRO A 107 12.14 -24.86 13.23
C PRO A 107 12.38 -24.91 11.70
N LEU A 108 13.15 -23.96 11.19
CA LEU A 108 13.53 -23.89 9.77
C LEU A 108 14.87 -24.60 9.55
N PRO A 109 15.06 -25.28 8.41
CA PRO A 109 16.35 -25.87 8.04
C PRO A 109 17.46 -24.80 7.94
N GLU A 110 18.62 -25.08 8.52
CA GLU A 110 19.76 -24.15 8.54
C GLU A 110 20.53 -24.11 7.20
N ASP A 111 20.33 -25.12 6.35
CA ASP A 111 20.91 -25.22 5.00
C ASP A 111 20.09 -24.49 3.93
N MET A 112 18.94 -23.91 4.30
CA MET A 112 18.10 -23.11 3.42
C MET A 112 18.20 -21.62 3.74
N LEU A 113 18.05 -20.79 2.70
CA LEU A 113 17.95 -19.33 2.82
C LEU A 113 16.49 -18.90 2.80
N PHE A 114 15.94 -18.50 3.95
CA PHE A 114 14.61 -17.90 4.07
C PHE A 114 14.75 -16.38 4.15
N VAL A 115 14.69 -15.74 2.99
CA VAL A 115 14.89 -14.28 2.82
C VAL A 115 13.72 -13.61 2.11
N SER A 116 12.60 -14.32 1.95
CA SER A 116 11.40 -13.80 1.30
C SER A 116 10.20 -14.14 2.17
N GLY A 117 9.25 -13.21 2.29
CA GLY A 117 8.12 -13.40 3.17
C GLY A 117 6.93 -12.52 2.84
N ASP A 118 5.72 -13.06 2.97
CA ASP A 118 4.50 -12.24 2.99
C ASP A 118 3.41 -12.89 3.87
N VAL A 119 2.41 -12.12 4.30
CA VAL A 119 1.26 -12.62 5.04
C VAL A 119 0.20 -13.12 4.07
N SER A 120 -0.29 -14.35 4.30
CA SER A 120 -1.33 -14.95 3.46
C SER A 120 -2.62 -14.11 3.44
N PRO A 121 -3.43 -14.15 2.37
CA PRO A 121 -4.63 -13.32 2.25
C PRO A 121 -5.71 -13.55 3.31
N ASP A 122 -5.70 -14.71 3.97
CA ASP A 122 -6.53 -15.04 5.13
C ASP A 122 -5.92 -14.58 6.47
N GLU A 123 -4.80 -13.86 6.39
CA GLU A 123 -3.99 -13.32 7.48
C GLU A 123 -3.48 -14.36 8.48
N ARG A 124 -3.56 -15.64 8.12
CA ARG A 124 -3.25 -16.73 9.04
C ARG A 124 -1.77 -17.05 9.10
N TYR A 125 -1.06 -16.97 7.98
CA TYR A 125 0.31 -17.45 7.89
C TYR A 125 1.25 -16.34 7.45
N LEU A 126 2.39 -16.22 8.14
CA LEU A 126 3.60 -15.71 7.49
C LEU A 126 4.11 -16.83 6.58
N VAL A 127 4.05 -16.58 5.28
CA VAL A 127 4.55 -17.46 4.22
C VAL A 127 5.98 -17.06 3.94
N LEU A 128 6.93 -17.97 4.13
CA LEU A 128 8.33 -17.76 3.75
C LEU A 128 8.68 -18.71 2.61
N LEU A 129 9.37 -18.21 1.58
CA LEU A 129 9.97 -19.05 0.56
C LEU A 129 11.48 -19.19 0.83
N GLY A 130 11.89 -20.43 1.03
CA GLY A 130 13.28 -20.85 1.19
C GLY A 130 13.83 -21.45 -0.08
N PHE A 131 15.13 -21.26 -0.32
CA PHE A 131 15.86 -21.96 -1.37
C PHE A 131 17.22 -22.46 -0.87
N ASN A 132 17.63 -23.64 -1.33
CA ASN A 132 18.98 -24.18 -1.17
C ASN A 132 19.65 -24.21 -2.55
N ARG A 133 20.79 -23.52 -2.69
CA ARG A 133 21.50 -23.42 -3.97
C ARG A 133 22.23 -24.70 -4.33
N ASP A 134 22.79 -25.38 -3.35
CA ASP A 134 23.63 -26.57 -3.54
C ASP A 134 22.76 -27.79 -3.88
N GLU A 135 21.63 -27.92 -3.21
CA GLU A 135 20.67 -29.02 -3.46
C GLU A 135 19.67 -28.70 -4.58
N ASN A 136 19.61 -27.43 -5.03
CA ASN A 136 18.67 -26.94 -6.02
C ASN A 136 17.21 -27.28 -5.67
N THR A 137 16.82 -26.94 -4.44
CA THR A 137 15.49 -27.19 -3.87
C THR A 137 14.84 -25.90 -3.37
N ASN A 138 13.52 -25.85 -3.41
CA ASN A 138 12.69 -24.82 -2.80
C ASN A 138 11.79 -25.41 -1.73
N LEU A 139 11.50 -24.61 -0.70
CA LEU A 139 10.60 -24.99 0.38
C LEU A 139 9.79 -23.80 0.86
N ILE A 140 8.49 -24.01 1.07
CA ILE A 140 7.61 -23.01 1.69
C ILE A 140 7.50 -23.33 3.17
N ALA A 141 7.79 -22.36 4.03
CA ALA A 141 7.46 -22.42 5.44
C ALA A 141 6.22 -21.58 5.73
N LEU A 142 5.24 -22.17 6.42
CA LEU A 142 4.01 -21.51 6.85
C LEU A 142 4.04 -21.39 8.37
N VAL A 143 4.23 -20.18 8.87
CA VAL A 143 4.21 -19.87 10.31
C VAL A 143 2.82 -19.35 10.68
N ASP A 144 2.05 -20.10 11.46
CA ASP A 144 0.68 -19.70 11.86
C ASP A 144 0.73 -18.52 12.86
N LEU A 145 0.24 -17.35 12.45
CA LEU A 145 0.22 -16.12 13.25
C LEU A 145 -1.00 -16.01 14.17
N THR A 146 -1.96 -16.94 14.05
CA THR A 146 -3.22 -16.94 14.82
C THR A 146 -3.17 -17.86 16.04
N THR A 147 -2.18 -18.75 16.09
CA THR A 147 -1.98 -19.69 17.19
C THR A 147 -0.80 -19.23 18.06
N PRO A 148 -0.96 -19.10 19.40
CA PRO A 148 0.07 -18.51 20.28
C PRO A 148 1.47 -19.13 20.22
N ASP A 149 1.57 -20.42 19.86
CA ASP A 149 2.85 -21.13 19.76
C ASP A 149 3.50 -21.02 18.37
N PHE A 150 2.87 -20.32 17.42
CA PHE A 150 3.33 -20.14 16.05
C PHE A 150 3.78 -21.44 15.36
N PRO A 151 2.93 -22.50 15.29
CA PRO A 151 3.30 -23.74 14.65
C PRO A 151 3.75 -23.50 13.21
N THR A 152 4.82 -24.17 12.81
CA THR A 152 5.45 -23.99 11.50
C THR A 152 5.32 -25.27 10.69
N ARG A 153 4.81 -25.16 9.46
CA ARG A 153 4.71 -26.28 8.51
C ARG A 153 5.60 -26.04 7.31
N LEU A 154 6.39 -27.05 6.95
CA LEU A 154 7.26 -27.02 5.77
C LEU A 154 6.60 -27.76 4.60
N LEU A 155 6.67 -27.19 3.41
CA LEU A 155 6.13 -27.75 2.17
C LEU A 155 7.19 -27.74 1.09
N GLU A 156 7.56 -28.93 0.62
CA GLU A 156 8.32 -29.07 -0.62
C GLU A 156 7.49 -28.58 -1.81
N THR A 157 8.13 -27.91 -2.75
CA THR A 157 7.50 -27.39 -3.96
C THR A 157 8.03 -28.05 -5.22
N THR A 158 7.20 -28.11 -6.24
CA THR A 158 7.61 -28.47 -7.62
C THR A 158 7.51 -27.25 -8.53
N THR A 159 8.21 -27.24 -9.64
CA THR A 159 8.06 -26.25 -10.70
C THR A 159 7.15 -26.76 -11.83
N THR A 160 6.64 -25.86 -12.67
CA THR A 160 5.90 -26.25 -13.87
C THR A 160 6.82 -26.72 -14.99
N ASP A 161 8.02 -26.14 -15.13
CA ASP A 161 9.07 -26.66 -16.00
C ASP A 161 9.80 -27.85 -15.33
N PRO A 162 9.61 -29.10 -15.80
CA PRO A 162 10.18 -30.27 -15.16
C PRO A 162 11.72 -30.35 -15.26
N VAL A 163 12.37 -29.47 -16.04
CA VAL A 163 13.83 -29.40 -16.14
C VAL A 163 14.43 -28.52 -15.03
N VAL A 164 13.65 -27.56 -14.50
CA VAL A 164 14.11 -26.61 -13.48
C VAL A 164 13.67 -27.10 -12.11
N ASN A 165 14.57 -27.65 -11.30
CA ASN A 165 14.18 -28.22 -9.99
C ASN A 165 13.92 -27.18 -8.91
N ALA A 166 14.52 -25.99 -9.01
CA ALA A 166 14.28 -24.86 -8.13
C ALA A 166 14.50 -23.53 -8.84
N ILE A 167 13.89 -22.50 -8.28
CA ILE A 167 14.02 -21.10 -8.67
C ILE A 167 14.70 -20.33 -7.56
N TYR A 168 15.42 -19.27 -7.91
CA TYR A 168 16.01 -18.39 -6.90
C TYR A 168 15.22 -17.09 -6.86
N CYS A 169 14.50 -16.93 -5.76
CA CYS A 169 13.60 -15.82 -5.55
C CYS A 169 13.93 -15.22 -4.18
N ALA A 170 14.29 -13.95 -4.19
CA ALA A 170 14.72 -13.26 -2.98
C ALA A 170 13.59 -12.49 -2.31
N ASP A 171 12.43 -12.35 -2.95
CA ASP A 171 11.24 -11.78 -2.32
C ASP A 171 9.95 -12.25 -3.00
N ILE A 172 8.84 -12.27 -2.25
CA ILE A 172 7.51 -12.69 -2.69
C ILE A 172 6.44 -11.71 -2.19
N ALA A 173 5.37 -11.52 -2.95
CA ALA A 173 4.27 -10.66 -2.54
C ALA A 173 2.91 -11.20 -3.00
N PHE A 174 1.92 -11.19 -2.12
CA PHE A 174 0.54 -11.49 -2.44
C PHE A 174 -0.12 -10.29 -3.12
N HIS A 175 -0.76 -10.54 -4.25
CA HIS A 175 -1.58 -9.54 -4.89
C HIS A 175 -2.78 -9.21 -3.98
N PRO A 176 -2.98 -7.94 -3.61
CA PRO A 176 -3.87 -7.56 -2.52
C PRO A 176 -5.36 -7.76 -2.80
N THR A 177 -5.75 -7.87 -4.08
CA THR A 177 -7.15 -8.13 -4.49
C THR A 177 -7.46 -9.61 -4.75
N ASN A 178 -6.58 -10.37 -5.41
CA ASN A 178 -6.88 -11.74 -5.86
C ASN A 178 -6.13 -12.82 -5.07
N GLY A 179 -5.21 -12.45 -4.18
CA GLY A 179 -4.46 -13.37 -3.32
C GLY A 179 -3.46 -14.27 -4.05
N ARG A 180 -3.12 -13.98 -5.32
CA ARG A 180 -2.08 -14.73 -6.04
C ARG A 180 -0.71 -14.29 -5.54
N LEU A 181 0.16 -15.24 -5.22
CA LEU A 181 1.53 -14.98 -4.77
C LEU A 181 2.47 -14.85 -5.96
N PHE A 182 3.18 -13.73 -6.02
CA PHE A 182 4.18 -13.41 -7.04
C PHE A 182 5.58 -13.43 -6.45
N GLY A 183 6.56 -13.62 -7.32
CA GLY A 183 7.98 -13.46 -7.03
C GLY A 183 8.75 -13.32 -8.32
N PHE A 184 10.06 -13.12 -8.24
CA PHE A 184 10.94 -13.05 -9.41
C PHE A 184 12.01 -14.13 -9.35
N ASP A 185 12.07 -14.98 -10.38
CA ASP A 185 13.15 -15.97 -10.53
C ASP A 185 14.33 -15.31 -11.24
N HIS A 186 15.38 -15.01 -10.49
CA HIS A 186 16.56 -14.36 -11.04
C HIS A 186 17.52 -15.29 -11.78
N LEU A 187 17.30 -16.62 -11.76
CA LEU A 187 18.06 -17.52 -12.63
C LEU A 187 17.57 -17.45 -14.07
N SER A 188 16.24 -17.37 -14.25
CA SER A 188 15.61 -17.33 -15.57
C SER A 188 15.10 -15.94 -15.96
N GLY A 189 15.33 -14.94 -15.10
CA GLY A 189 15.07 -13.52 -15.33
C GLY A 189 13.60 -13.20 -15.54
N ARG A 190 12.67 -13.88 -14.85
CA ARG A 190 11.23 -13.74 -15.11
C ARG A 190 10.40 -13.64 -13.85
N LEU A 191 9.23 -13.03 -14.00
CA LEU A 191 8.18 -13.11 -12.99
C LEU A 191 7.70 -14.57 -12.87
N ILE A 192 7.35 -14.98 -11.66
CA ILE A 192 6.80 -16.31 -11.35
C ILE A 192 5.56 -16.16 -10.47
N THR A 193 4.76 -17.22 -10.39
CA THR A 193 3.69 -17.30 -9.39
C THR A 193 3.75 -18.58 -8.59
N ILE A 194 3.32 -18.52 -7.34
CA ILE A 194 3.44 -19.64 -6.39
C ILE A 194 2.03 -20.02 -5.92
N ASP A 195 1.63 -21.26 -6.21
CA ASP A 195 0.40 -21.83 -5.69
C ASP A 195 0.73 -22.69 -4.46
N ILE A 196 0.49 -22.12 -3.27
CA ILE A 196 0.76 -22.78 -1.98
C ILE A 196 -0.10 -24.03 -1.79
N GLN A 197 -1.33 -24.03 -2.32
CA GLN A 197 -2.25 -25.17 -2.18
C GLN A 197 -1.80 -26.35 -3.04
N LYS A 198 -1.39 -26.08 -4.28
CA LYS A 198 -0.82 -27.08 -5.18
C LYS A 198 0.66 -27.39 -4.91
N LYS A 199 1.32 -26.58 -4.08
CA LYS A 199 2.77 -26.63 -3.83
C LYS A 199 3.58 -26.51 -5.12
N GLN A 200 3.11 -25.67 -6.04
CA GLN A 200 3.67 -25.54 -7.37
C GLN A 200 4.11 -24.11 -7.65
N ILE A 201 5.31 -23.95 -8.20
CA ILE A 201 5.83 -22.69 -8.70
C ILE A 201 5.70 -22.69 -10.23
N ASP A 202 4.88 -21.78 -10.74
CA ASP A 202 4.77 -21.54 -12.16
C ASP A 202 5.88 -20.61 -12.63
N ASN A 203 6.87 -21.21 -13.29
CA ASN A 203 8.03 -20.58 -13.90
C ASN A 203 7.97 -20.58 -15.44
N THR A 204 6.77 -20.78 -16.02
CA THR A 204 6.60 -20.92 -17.48
C THR A 204 5.63 -19.92 -18.09
N THR A 205 4.69 -19.37 -17.31
CA THR A 205 3.68 -18.43 -17.82
C THR A 205 4.27 -17.13 -18.34
N TYR A 206 5.25 -16.55 -17.64
CA TYR A 206 5.84 -15.27 -18.03
C TYR A 206 7.16 -15.45 -18.79
N PRO A 207 7.43 -14.61 -19.81
CA PRO A 207 8.69 -14.65 -20.52
C PRO A 207 9.84 -14.09 -19.66
N PRO A 208 11.10 -14.45 -19.96
CA PRO A 208 12.27 -13.72 -19.46
C PRO A 208 12.20 -12.23 -19.80
N SER A 209 12.64 -11.41 -18.86
CA SER A 209 12.84 -9.98 -19.03
C SER A 209 14.16 -9.70 -19.73
N GLU A 210 14.14 -8.78 -20.69
CA GLU A 210 15.35 -8.29 -21.35
C GLU A 210 16.08 -7.22 -20.52
N VAL A 211 15.37 -6.54 -19.61
CA VAL A 211 15.86 -5.37 -18.87
C VAL A 211 16.25 -5.67 -17.43
N LEU A 212 15.77 -6.78 -16.87
CA LEU A 212 16.00 -7.20 -15.49
C LEU A 212 16.41 -8.67 -15.47
N GLN A 213 17.69 -8.94 -15.20
CA GLN A 213 18.25 -10.29 -15.25
C GLN A 213 18.88 -10.74 -13.92
N GLY A 214 18.96 -9.84 -12.95
CA GLY A 214 19.58 -10.08 -11.66
C GLY A 214 18.59 -10.33 -10.53
N ASN A 215 19.13 -10.37 -9.31
CA ASN A 215 18.34 -10.55 -8.12
C ASN A 215 17.35 -9.39 -7.90
N VAL A 216 16.13 -9.71 -7.44
CA VAL A 216 15.08 -8.77 -7.01
C VAL A 216 14.78 -9.05 -5.54
N PRO A 217 15.55 -8.44 -4.62
CA PRO A 217 15.41 -8.67 -3.18
C PRO A 217 14.30 -7.88 -2.51
N SER A 218 13.57 -7.03 -3.24
CA SER A 218 12.34 -6.45 -2.71
C SER A 218 11.31 -6.37 -3.82
N ILE A 219 10.13 -6.92 -3.59
CA ILE A 219 8.97 -6.87 -4.46
C ILE A 219 7.73 -6.58 -3.60
N PHE A 220 6.91 -5.64 -4.00
CA PHE A 220 5.74 -5.25 -3.22
C PHE A 220 4.63 -4.70 -4.12
N PHE A 221 3.39 -4.89 -3.68
CA PHE A 221 2.25 -4.23 -4.30
C PHE A 221 2.01 -2.87 -3.68
N ASN A 222 1.76 -1.84 -4.48
CA ASN A 222 1.28 -0.59 -3.93
C ASN A 222 -0.20 -0.69 -3.50
N ALA A 223 -0.68 0.41 -2.93
CA ALA A 223 -2.08 0.68 -2.64
C ALA A 223 -3.06 0.28 -3.76
N GLN A 224 -2.72 0.52 -5.02
CA GLN A 224 -3.58 0.29 -6.19
C GLN A 224 -3.54 -1.15 -6.69
N GLY A 225 -2.56 -1.95 -6.25
CA GLY A 225 -2.37 -3.33 -6.70
C GLY A 225 -1.42 -3.46 -7.90
N GLU A 226 -0.62 -2.42 -8.14
CA GLU A 226 0.48 -2.43 -9.10
C GLU A 226 1.73 -3.01 -8.42
N LEU A 227 2.48 -3.84 -9.16
CA LEU A 227 3.62 -4.57 -8.63
C LEU A 227 4.92 -3.83 -8.94
N TYR A 228 5.70 -3.56 -7.90
CA TYR A 228 7.00 -2.92 -8.02
C TYR A 228 8.08 -3.77 -7.39
N GLY A 229 9.33 -3.45 -7.71
CA GLY A 229 10.47 -4.06 -7.03
C GLY A 229 11.77 -3.34 -7.28
N VAL A 230 12.74 -3.63 -6.41
CA VAL A 230 14.10 -3.11 -6.52
C VAL A 230 15.01 -4.26 -6.87
N GLY A 231 15.65 -4.22 -8.04
CA GLY A 231 16.39 -5.36 -8.60
C GLY A 231 17.61 -4.96 -9.44
N SER A 232 18.40 -5.92 -9.89
CA SER A 232 19.60 -5.65 -10.69
C SER A 232 19.43 -5.97 -12.18
N THR A 233 19.98 -5.11 -13.05
CA THR A 233 20.08 -5.36 -14.50
C THR A 233 21.05 -6.49 -14.85
N GLN A 234 21.98 -6.84 -13.96
CA GLN A 234 23.02 -7.81 -14.21
C GLN A 234 22.72 -9.15 -13.53
N PRO A 235 22.94 -10.30 -14.20
CA PRO A 235 22.81 -11.60 -13.57
C PRO A 235 23.60 -11.74 -12.27
N GLY A 236 23.01 -12.41 -11.28
CA GLY A 236 23.65 -12.69 -9.99
C GLY A 236 23.46 -11.59 -8.93
N TYR A 237 24.36 -11.60 -7.94
CA TYR A 237 24.33 -10.68 -6.80
C TYR A 237 25.19 -9.46 -7.09
N THR A 238 24.56 -8.37 -7.52
CA THR A 238 25.26 -7.09 -7.71
C THR A 238 24.67 -5.99 -6.80
N THR A 239 25.48 -4.95 -6.64
CA THR A 239 25.20 -3.76 -5.83
C THR A 239 24.54 -2.64 -6.63
N ASN A 240 24.39 -2.79 -7.94
CA ASN A 240 23.68 -1.84 -8.78
C ASN A 240 22.26 -2.33 -8.96
N ARG A 241 21.35 -1.71 -8.21
CA ARG A 241 19.94 -2.04 -8.21
C ARG A 241 19.13 -0.81 -8.52
N ASN A 242 18.09 -0.99 -9.32
CA ASN A 242 17.20 0.02 -9.84
C ASN A 242 15.76 -0.28 -9.44
N PHE A 243 14.86 0.67 -9.65
CA PHE A 243 13.44 0.54 -9.35
C PHE A 243 12.66 0.17 -10.61
N TYR A 244 11.77 -0.82 -10.48
CA TYR A 244 11.03 -1.39 -11.60
C TYR A 244 9.55 -1.51 -11.28
N HIS A 245 8.75 -1.41 -12.34
CA HIS A 245 7.35 -1.82 -12.38
C HIS A 245 7.20 -3.13 -13.16
N PHE A 246 6.33 -4.01 -12.67
CA PHE A 246 6.02 -5.31 -13.26
C PHE A 246 4.55 -5.37 -13.69
N ASP A 247 4.30 -5.62 -14.97
CA ASP A 247 2.96 -5.94 -15.44
C ASP A 247 2.61 -7.39 -15.07
N VAL A 248 1.70 -7.56 -14.12
CA VAL A 248 1.28 -8.89 -13.65
C VAL A 248 0.42 -9.67 -14.66
N GLY A 249 -0.08 -9.01 -15.71
CA GLY A 249 -0.87 -9.63 -16.77
C GLY A 249 0.00 -10.35 -17.80
N ASN A 250 1.14 -9.78 -18.16
CA ASN A 250 2.02 -10.32 -19.22
C ASN A 250 3.49 -10.56 -18.80
N GLY A 251 3.90 -10.12 -17.60
CA GLY A 251 5.25 -10.29 -17.07
C GLY A 251 6.26 -9.26 -17.58
N ALA A 252 5.84 -8.23 -18.33
CA ALA A 252 6.71 -7.17 -18.80
C ALA A 252 7.28 -6.37 -17.62
N VAL A 253 8.54 -5.97 -17.75
CA VAL A 253 9.26 -5.21 -16.73
C VAL A 253 9.65 -3.85 -17.31
N GLN A 254 9.37 -2.78 -16.58
CA GLN A 254 9.73 -1.42 -16.93
C GLN A 254 10.69 -0.85 -15.88
N LEU A 255 11.84 -0.35 -16.32
CA LEU A 255 12.72 0.48 -15.47
C LEU A 255 12.04 1.83 -15.22
N LEU A 256 11.88 2.20 -13.96
CA LEU A 256 11.32 3.50 -13.55
C LEU A 256 12.42 4.47 -13.13
N GLU A 257 13.38 4.01 -12.33
CA GLU A 257 14.44 4.84 -11.80
C GLU A 257 15.76 4.07 -11.68
N GLU A 258 16.87 4.69 -12.07
CA GLU A 258 18.20 4.19 -11.78
C GLU A 258 18.58 4.53 -10.33
N LEU A 259 18.91 3.50 -9.55
CA LEU A 259 19.28 3.63 -8.15
C LEU A 259 20.67 3.02 -7.92
N SER A 260 21.24 3.25 -6.74
CA SER A 260 22.55 2.73 -6.32
C SER A 260 22.47 2.05 -4.95
N PHE A 261 21.51 1.13 -4.80
CA PHE A 261 21.37 0.36 -3.57
C PHE A 261 22.32 -0.83 -3.51
N GLU A 262 23.36 -0.74 -2.67
CA GLU A 262 24.45 -1.71 -2.63
C GLU A 262 24.26 -2.91 -1.69
N THR A 263 23.17 -2.99 -0.91
CA THR A 263 23.04 -3.98 0.17
C THR A 263 21.75 -4.76 0.11
N ASN A 264 21.71 -5.96 0.73
CA ASN A 264 20.49 -6.76 0.83
C ASN A 264 19.37 -5.96 1.46
N GLN A 265 18.17 -6.17 0.95
CA GLN A 265 16.97 -5.51 1.43
C GLN A 265 15.81 -6.47 1.32
N ASP A 266 14.69 -6.07 1.88
CA ASP A 266 13.41 -6.73 1.74
C ASP A 266 12.30 -5.73 2.06
N GLY A 267 11.15 -5.84 1.41
CA GLY A 267 10.10 -4.83 1.47
C GLY A 267 8.72 -5.43 1.57
N CYS A 268 7.88 -4.82 2.40
CA CYS A 268 6.48 -5.20 2.51
C CYS A 268 5.60 -3.95 2.41
N SER A 269 4.38 -4.10 1.93
CA SER A 269 3.41 -3.01 1.92
C SER A 269 2.22 -3.33 2.82
N CYS A 270 1.55 -2.29 3.32
CA CYS A 270 0.23 -2.46 3.89
C CYS A 270 -0.84 -2.33 2.81
N PRO A 271 -1.48 -3.45 2.37
CA PRO A 271 -2.65 -3.33 1.53
C PRO A 271 -3.82 -2.91 2.40
N PHE A 272 -4.24 -1.65 2.31
CA PHE A 272 -5.49 -1.23 2.95
C PHE A 272 -6.64 -2.15 2.55
N LYS A 273 -7.62 -2.29 3.46
CA LYS A 273 -8.79 -3.12 3.24
C LYS A 273 -9.87 -2.40 2.44
N VAL A 274 -10.13 -1.14 2.75
CA VAL A 274 -10.98 -0.25 1.96
C VAL A 274 -10.31 1.12 1.85
N LYS A 275 -10.33 1.73 0.68
CA LYS A 275 -9.78 3.07 0.45
C LYS A 275 -10.71 3.86 -0.46
N LEU A 276 -10.81 5.15 -0.18
CA LEU A 276 -11.43 6.12 -1.06
C LEU A 276 -10.32 7.02 -1.61
N LEU A 277 -10.23 7.13 -2.93
CA LEU A 277 -9.33 8.05 -3.61
C LEU A 277 -10.16 9.09 -4.34
N ASN A 278 -9.67 10.33 -4.35
CA ASN A 278 -10.29 11.44 -5.03
C ASN A 278 -9.24 12.17 -5.88
N ARG A 279 -9.46 12.23 -7.19
CA ARG A 279 -8.57 12.93 -8.13
C ARG A 279 -9.36 14.02 -8.84
N VAL A 280 -8.75 15.19 -9.01
CA VAL A 280 -9.28 16.28 -9.84
C VAL A 280 -8.54 16.34 -11.17
N SER A 281 -9.24 16.63 -12.27
CA SER A 281 -8.67 16.68 -13.61
C SER A 281 -7.60 17.76 -13.80
N GLU A 282 -7.74 18.88 -13.09
CA GLU A 282 -6.80 20.00 -13.15
C GLU A 282 -6.58 20.61 -11.76
N ARG A 283 -5.33 20.92 -11.43
CA ARG A 283 -4.94 21.58 -10.16
C ARG A 283 -5.12 23.09 -10.19
N GLN A 284 -5.50 23.66 -11.32
CA GLN A 284 -5.81 25.06 -11.50
C GLN A 284 -7.11 25.18 -12.28
N ALA A 285 -8.02 26.02 -11.81
CA ALA A 285 -9.33 26.23 -12.40
C ALA A 285 -9.65 27.73 -12.48
N PHE A 286 -10.57 28.10 -13.36
CA PHE A 286 -11.05 29.47 -13.51
C PHE A 286 -12.56 29.53 -13.25
N PRO A 287 -13.13 30.70 -12.89
CA PRO A 287 -14.57 30.88 -12.91
C PRO A 287 -15.17 30.46 -14.25
N CYS A 288 -16.32 29.78 -14.21
CA CYS A 288 -17.01 29.17 -15.34
C CYS A 288 -16.26 27.99 -16.01
N ALA A 289 -15.18 27.47 -15.42
CA ALA A 289 -14.55 26.24 -15.86
C ALA A 289 -15.27 25.01 -15.29
N GLU A 290 -15.18 23.90 -16.02
CA GLU A 290 -15.61 22.60 -15.55
C GLU A 290 -14.41 21.79 -15.07
N LEU A 291 -14.57 21.11 -13.94
CA LEU A 291 -13.62 20.16 -13.39
C LEU A 291 -14.26 18.78 -13.37
N THR A 292 -13.46 17.76 -13.62
CA THR A 292 -13.87 16.37 -13.43
C THR A 292 -13.18 15.83 -12.19
N PHE A 293 -13.97 15.34 -11.24
CA PHE A 293 -13.51 14.57 -10.10
C PHE A 293 -13.69 13.09 -10.38
N GLN A 294 -12.65 12.30 -10.20
CA GLN A 294 -12.69 10.85 -10.28
C GLN A 294 -12.61 10.29 -8.86
N PHE A 295 -13.69 9.65 -8.42
CA PHE A 295 -13.70 8.92 -7.16
C PHE A 295 -13.42 7.44 -7.44
N THR A 296 -12.42 6.90 -6.77
CA THR A 296 -12.10 5.47 -6.83
C THR A 296 -12.31 4.86 -5.46
N ILE A 297 -13.16 3.84 -5.37
CA ILE A 297 -13.43 3.09 -4.16
C ILE A 297 -12.83 1.69 -4.32
N ILE A 298 -11.92 1.34 -3.42
CA ILE A 298 -11.24 0.06 -3.42
C ILE A 298 -11.77 -0.78 -2.26
N ASN A 299 -12.19 -2.02 -2.53
CA ASN A 299 -12.62 -2.97 -1.51
C ASN A 299 -11.86 -4.30 -1.64
N ARG A 300 -11.04 -4.58 -0.64
CA ARG A 300 -10.20 -5.76 -0.48
C ARG A 300 -10.57 -6.59 0.75
N THR A 301 -11.78 -6.41 1.28
CA THR A 301 -12.24 -7.14 2.48
C THR A 301 -12.61 -8.61 2.20
N ASN A 302 -12.34 -9.12 0.98
CA ASN A 302 -12.77 -10.43 0.48
C ASN A 302 -14.29 -10.67 0.57
N ARG A 303 -15.09 -9.59 0.69
CA ARG A 303 -16.55 -9.63 0.71
C ARG A 303 -17.17 -8.36 0.14
N LEU A 304 -18.43 -8.46 -0.26
CA LEU A 304 -19.29 -7.31 -0.53
C LEU A 304 -19.38 -6.43 0.73
N GLN A 305 -19.27 -5.12 0.57
CA GLN A 305 -19.56 -4.14 1.62
C GLN A 305 -20.96 -3.55 1.38
N PRO A 306 -21.96 -3.94 2.18
CA PRO A 306 -23.33 -3.48 2.00
C PRO A 306 -23.57 -2.15 2.70
N ASP A 307 -24.62 -1.46 2.27
CA ASP A 307 -25.23 -0.32 2.95
C ASP A 307 -24.25 0.83 3.26
N LEU A 308 -23.26 1.04 2.39
CA LEU A 308 -22.34 2.17 2.53
C LEU A 308 -23.01 3.48 2.11
N ASN A 309 -22.56 4.58 2.70
CA ASN A 309 -22.95 5.92 2.28
C ASN A 309 -21.71 6.69 1.84
N PHE A 310 -21.76 7.25 0.63
CA PHE A 310 -20.75 8.14 0.11
C PHE A 310 -21.27 9.58 0.16
N THR A 311 -20.48 10.49 0.71
CA THR A 311 -20.81 11.92 0.73
C THR A 311 -19.63 12.77 0.36
N ASP A 312 -19.88 13.85 -0.36
CA ASP A 312 -18.89 14.90 -0.63
C ASP A 312 -19.60 16.27 -0.70
N THR A 313 -18.91 17.33 -0.30
CA THR A 313 -19.42 18.70 -0.34
C THR A 313 -18.40 19.63 -0.99
N PHE A 314 -18.77 20.16 -2.15
CA PHE A 314 -18.02 21.23 -2.81
C PHE A 314 -18.37 22.59 -2.20
N PRO A 315 -17.49 23.60 -2.32
CA PRO A 315 -17.80 24.97 -1.94
C PRO A 315 -19.11 25.47 -2.57
N ASP A 316 -19.84 26.36 -1.88
CA ASP A 316 -21.16 26.85 -2.33
C ASP A 316 -21.15 27.58 -3.69
N TYR A 317 -19.98 28.03 -4.15
CA TYR A 317 -19.82 28.61 -5.48
C TYR A 317 -19.60 27.56 -6.57
N MET A 318 -19.56 26.27 -6.24
CA MET A 318 -19.44 25.17 -7.18
C MET A 318 -20.77 24.43 -7.31
N ARG A 319 -20.97 23.78 -8.45
CA ARG A 319 -22.20 23.01 -8.69
C ARG A 319 -21.90 21.74 -9.47
N VAL A 320 -22.37 20.62 -8.95
CA VAL A 320 -22.37 19.34 -9.64
C VAL A 320 -23.25 19.44 -10.87
N LEU A 321 -22.69 19.15 -12.03
CA LEU A 321 -23.40 19.11 -13.31
C LEU A 321 -23.96 17.72 -13.57
N GLU A 322 -23.13 16.70 -13.34
CA GLU A 322 -23.38 15.33 -13.74
C GLU A 322 -22.58 14.38 -12.85
N ILE A 323 -23.17 13.22 -12.55
CA ILE A 323 -22.51 12.07 -11.93
C ILE A 323 -22.61 10.95 -12.97
N SER A 324 -21.48 10.32 -13.31
CA SER A 324 -21.47 9.20 -14.25
C SER A 324 -22.29 8.02 -13.69
N PRO A 325 -22.73 7.07 -14.54
CA PRO A 325 -23.34 5.83 -14.04
C PRO A 325 -22.44 5.17 -12.98
N LEU A 326 -23.04 4.76 -11.86
CA LEU A 326 -22.31 4.10 -10.79
C LEU A 326 -21.92 2.68 -11.24
N PRO A 327 -20.68 2.23 -10.96
CA PRO A 327 -20.23 0.87 -11.28
C PRO A 327 -20.83 -0.19 -10.32
N PHE A 328 -21.54 0.25 -9.28
CA PHE A 328 -22.17 -0.58 -8.26
C PHE A 328 -23.63 -0.16 -8.00
N PRO A 329 -24.47 -1.04 -7.41
CA PRO A 329 -25.78 -0.65 -6.92
C PRO A 329 -25.66 0.43 -5.83
N GLY A 330 -26.49 1.47 -5.92
CA GLY A 330 -26.60 2.57 -4.96
C GLY A 330 -27.66 3.58 -5.40
N GLU A 331 -28.12 4.42 -4.48
CA GLU A 331 -29.13 5.45 -4.73
C GLU A 331 -28.49 6.85 -4.61
N ILE A 332 -28.55 7.64 -5.68
CA ILE A 332 -28.13 9.05 -5.64
C ILE A 332 -29.26 9.89 -5.02
N VAL A 333 -29.06 10.33 -3.78
CA VAL A 333 -29.99 11.17 -3.01
C VAL A 333 -29.77 12.65 -3.27
N SER A 334 -28.51 13.06 -3.43
CA SER A 334 -28.11 14.42 -3.82
C SER A 334 -26.96 14.36 -4.83
N GLY A 335 -26.90 15.34 -5.73
CA GLY A 335 -25.88 15.41 -6.77
C GLY A 335 -26.14 16.57 -7.73
N ALA A 336 -26.42 16.25 -8.99
CA ALA A 336 -26.62 17.23 -10.06
C ALA A 336 -27.56 18.39 -9.66
N GLY A 337 -27.11 19.61 -9.89
CA GLY A 337 -27.81 20.84 -9.52
C GLY A 337 -27.49 21.38 -8.12
N SER A 338 -26.81 20.61 -7.27
CA SER A 338 -26.38 21.02 -5.92
C SER A 338 -24.85 21.12 -5.82
N ASN A 339 -24.32 21.49 -4.65
CA ASN A 339 -22.90 21.39 -4.31
C ASN A 339 -22.57 20.17 -3.43
N VAL A 340 -23.52 19.26 -3.23
CA VAL A 340 -23.39 18.09 -2.34
C VAL A 340 -23.69 16.81 -3.10
N ILE A 341 -22.80 15.83 -2.97
CA ILE A 341 -23.06 14.46 -3.40
C ILE A 341 -23.48 13.66 -2.17
N ASP A 342 -24.60 12.93 -2.26
CA ASP A 342 -25.04 11.96 -1.25
C ASP A 342 -25.53 10.71 -2.00
N ILE A 343 -24.79 9.62 -1.85
CA ILE A 343 -25.11 8.32 -2.44
C ILE A 343 -25.26 7.31 -1.31
N ARG A 344 -26.40 6.63 -1.26
CA ARG A 344 -26.75 5.72 -0.16
C ARG A 344 -26.96 4.29 -0.62
N ALA A 345 -26.99 3.39 0.36
CA ALA A 345 -27.25 1.97 0.16
C ALA A 345 -26.31 1.33 -0.88
N ILE A 346 -25.06 1.80 -0.91
CA ILE A 346 -24.05 1.30 -1.83
C ILE A 346 -23.75 -0.16 -1.50
N GLN A 347 -23.78 -1.01 -2.53
CA GLN A 347 -23.37 -2.41 -2.47
C GLN A 347 -22.03 -2.53 -3.17
N LEU A 348 -20.94 -2.25 -2.45
CA LEU A 348 -19.59 -2.16 -3.03
C LEU A 348 -18.98 -3.56 -3.18
N PRO A 349 -18.80 -4.08 -4.42
CA PRO A 349 -18.22 -5.40 -4.66
C PRO A 349 -16.74 -5.43 -4.26
N VAL A 350 -16.14 -6.62 -4.26
CA VAL A 350 -14.69 -6.75 -4.09
C VAL A 350 -14.02 -6.30 -5.39
N GLY A 351 -13.02 -5.43 -5.29
CA GLY A 351 -12.30 -4.92 -6.44
C GLY A 351 -11.98 -3.44 -6.33
N VAL A 352 -11.83 -2.82 -7.50
CA VAL A 352 -11.58 -1.39 -7.69
C VAL A 352 -12.68 -0.86 -8.58
N ASP A 353 -13.46 0.07 -8.05
CA ASP A 353 -14.60 0.67 -8.73
C ASP A 353 -14.40 2.18 -8.80
N SER A 354 -14.73 2.80 -9.93
CA SER A 354 -14.59 4.25 -10.11
C SER A 354 -15.79 4.87 -10.79
N PHE A 355 -16.11 6.11 -10.42
CA PHE A 355 -17.08 6.94 -11.11
C PHE A 355 -16.58 8.38 -11.17
N GLU A 356 -17.12 9.15 -12.12
CA GLU A 356 -16.73 10.53 -12.37
C GLU A 356 -17.85 11.50 -12.01
N VAL A 357 -17.46 12.68 -11.54
CA VAL A 357 -18.37 13.78 -11.26
C VAL A 357 -17.87 15.03 -11.93
N ARG A 358 -18.72 15.64 -12.77
CA ARG A 358 -18.42 16.93 -13.41
C ARG A 358 -18.96 18.04 -12.54
N VAL A 359 -18.12 19.02 -12.24
CA VAL A 359 -18.41 20.15 -11.35
C VAL A 359 -18.09 21.45 -12.07
N MET A 360 -19.02 22.40 -12.05
CA MET A 360 -18.82 23.75 -12.58
C MET A 360 -18.32 24.68 -11.48
N VAL A 361 -17.26 25.42 -11.74
CA VAL A 361 -16.82 26.55 -10.91
C VAL A 361 -17.71 27.77 -11.22
N GLY A 362 -18.37 28.31 -10.21
CA GLY A 362 -19.26 29.46 -10.38
C GLY A 362 -18.54 30.73 -10.84
N GLN A 363 -19.26 31.56 -11.58
CA GLN A 363 -18.74 32.82 -12.14
C GLN A 363 -18.16 33.78 -11.09
N ASN A 364 -18.68 33.73 -9.86
CA ASN A 364 -18.27 34.61 -8.75
C ASN A 364 -17.20 33.97 -7.85
N ALA A 365 -16.60 32.84 -8.27
CA ALA A 365 -15.56 32.19 -7.50
C ALA A 365 -14.36 33.14 -7.30
N SER A 366 -14.00 33.34 -6.04
CA SER A 366 -12.86 34.17 -5.67
C SER A 366 -11.56 33.40 -5.77
N ARG A 367 -10.44 34.11 -5.79
CA ARG A 367 -9.10 33.51 -5.74
C ARG A 367 -8.96 32.70 -4.44
N THR A 368 -8.84 31.38 -4.53
CA THR A 368 -8.74 30.52 -3.33
C THR A 368 -8.14 29.16 -3.65
N ASN A 369 -7.46 28.57 -2.65
CA ASN A 369 -7.23 27.13 -2.64
C ASN A 369 -8.51 26.43 -2.19
N VAL A 370 -8.83 25.31 -2.81
CA VAL A 370 -9.91 24.41 -2.42
C VAL A 370 -9.29 23.10 -2.01
N TYR A 371 -9.75 22.56 -0.89
CA TYR A 371 -9.39 21.24 -0.38
C TYR A 371 -10.69 20.45 -0.28
N ASN A 372 -10.82 19.40 -1.07
CA ASN A 372 -12.03 18.61 -1.19
C ASN A 372 -11.76 17.20 -0.62
N ALA A 373 -12.60 16.78 0.32
CA ALA A 373 -12.51 15.48 0.95
C ALA A 373 -13.89 14.82 0.89
N ALA A 374 -13.96 13.69 0.20
CA ALA A 374 -15.13 12.84 0.20
C ALA A 374 -15.04 11.84 1.36
N HIS A 375 -16.19 11.27 1.70
CA HIS A 375 -16.35 10.42 2.86
C HIS A 375 -17.12 9.15 2.47
N LEU A 376 -16.70 8.01 3.03
CA LEU A 376 -17.37 6.73 2.90
C LEU A 376 -17.65 6.16 4.29
N ASP A 377 -18.92 6.09 4.64
CA ASP A 377 -19.42 5.60 5.92
C ASP A 377 -19.98 4.18 5.80
N GLY A 378 -19.92 3.44 6.91
CA GLY A 378 -20.54 2.11 7.00
C GLY A 378 -19.59 0.95 6.75
N VAL A 379 -18.29 1.21 6.54
CA VAL A 379 -17.32 0.16 6.19
C VAL A 379 -17.14 -0.82 7.36
N ILE A 380 -17.30 -2.11 7.12
CA ILE A 380 -17.16 -3.13 8.17
C ILE A 380 -15.95 -4.02 7.87
N TYR A 381 -15.00 -4.09 8.80
CA TYR A 381 -13.93 -5.09 8.78
C TYR A 381 -14.35 -6.34 9.56
N GLN A 382 -13.91 -7.53 9.16
CA GLN A 382 -14.40 -8.80 9.75
C GLN A 382 -14.20 -8.88 11.27
N GLU A 383 -13.19 -8.19 11.80
CA GLU A 383 -12.81 -8.25 13.21
C GLU A 383 -13.45 -7.15 14.06
N GLU A 384 -14.18 -6.21 13.42
CA GLU A 384 -14.77 -5.06 14.09
C GLU A 384 -16.26 -4.96 13.76
N ASN A 385 -17.10 -5.07 14.79
CA ASN A 385 -18.54 -4.81 14.68
C ASN A 385 -18.89 -3.31 14.61
N THR A 386 -17.88 -2.43 14.62
CA THR A 386 -18.07 -0.99 14.55
C THR A 386 -17.86 -0.52 13.13
N PRO A 387 -18.87 0.05 12.47
CA PRO A 387 -18.69 0.65 11.15
C PRO A 387 -17.61 1.75 11.20
N ARG A 388 -16.74 1.75 10.20
CA ARG A 388 -15.70 2.75 10.03
C ARG A 388 -16.11 3.83 9.05
N HIS A 389 -15.50 4.98 9.25
CA HIS A 389 -15.55 6.14 8.39
C HIS A 389 -14.21 6.23 7.64
N ILE A 390 -14.25 6.29 6.32
CA ILE A 390 -13.08 6.43 5.46
C ILE A 390 -13.15 7.80 4.80
N ILE A 391 -12.05 8.56 4.87
CA ILE A 391 -11.90 9.85 4.20
C ILE A 391 -11.13 9.60 2.90
N SER A 392 -11.49 10.33 1.84
CA SER A 392 -10.77 10.27 0.58
C SER A 392 -9.33 10.75 0.73
N ASP A 393 -8.47 10.20 -0.11
CA ASP A 393 -7.06 10.56 -0.22
C ASP A 393 -6.74 11.07 -1.62
N ASP A 394 -5.77 11.97 -1.74
CA ASP A 394 -5.31 12.45 -3.03
C ASP A 394 -4.25 11.50 -3.60
N PRO A 395 -4.53 10.75 -4.68
CA PRO A 395 -3.57 9.79 -5.22
C PRO A 395 -2.36 10.46 -5.91
N GLU A 396 -2.33 11.79 -6.01
CA GLU A 396 -1.20 12.54 -6.58
C GLU A 396 -0.35 13.26 -5.53
N THR A 397 -0.58 12.99 -4.24
CA THR A 397 0.28 13.47 -3.16
C THR A 397 0.85 12.28 -2.37
N PRO A 398 2.02 12.44 -1.73
CA PRO A 398 2.61 11.39 -0.90
C PRO A 398 1.98 11.32 0.51
N GLN A 399 1.19 12.32 0.91
CA GLN A 399 0.65 12.40 2.27
C GLN A 399 -0.63 11.59 2.36
N PRO A 400 -0.73 10.59 3.25
CA PRO A 400 -1.92 9.77 3.36
C PRO A 400 -3.10 10.51 4.01
N ASN A 401 -4.29 10.18 3.53
CA ASN A 401 -5.59 10.71 3.93
C ASN A 401 -5.66 12.25 3.85
N ASP A 402 -5.03 12.83 2.84
CA ASP A 402 -5.08 14.27 2.59
C ASP A 402 -6.20 14.63 1.59
N PRO A 403 -6.75 15.85 1.67
CA PRO A 403 -7.81 16.28 0.76
C PRO A 403 -7.24 16.63 -0.61
N THR A 404 -7.96 16.25 -1.66
CA THR A 404 -7.66 16.64 -3.04
C THR A 404 -7.73 18.14 -3.20
N TRP A 405 -6.62 18.75 -3.61
CA TRP A 405 -6.53 20.22 -3.68
C TRP A 405 -6.46 20.75 -5.11
N PHE A 406 -6.99 21.95 -5.32
CA PHE A 406 -6.78 22.71 -6.55
C PHE A 406 -6.93 24.21 -6.26
N PHE A 407 -6.46 25.03 -7.19
CA PHE A 407 -6.48 26.48 -7.07
C PHE A 407 -7.48 27.11 -8.03
N VAL A 408 -8.38 27.95 -7.51
CA VAL A 408 -9.24 28.79 -8.36
C VAL A 408 -8.58 30.14 -8.57
N GLU A 409 -8.29 30.48 -9.82
CA GLU A 409 -7.75 31.77 -10.21
C GLU A 409 -8.81 32.62 -10.92
N PRO A 410 -8.99 33.90 -10.54
CA PRO A 410 -9.95 34.77 -11.23
C PRO A 410 -9.51 35.01 -12.68
N LEU A 411 -10.49 34.98 -13.59
CA LEU A 411 -10.27 35.29 -14.99
C LEU A 411 -9.81 36.76 -15.14
N ARG A 412 -8.54 36.98 -15.46
CA ARG A 412 -8.01 38.31 -15.79
C ARG A 412 -8.07 38.53 -17.28
N VAL A 413 -9.17 39.11 -17.77
CA VAL A 413 -9.23 39.62 -19.14
C VAL A 413 -8.67 41.03 -19.13
N THR A 414 -7.37 41.19 -19.41
CA THR A 414 -6.85 42.47 -19.88
C THR A 414 -7.35 42.66 -21.30
N PHE A 415 -8.40 43.46 -21.46
CA PHE A 415 -8.71 44.03 -22.76
C PHE A 415 -7.53 44.92 -23.13
N PRO A 416 -6.84 44.71 -24.26
CA PRO A 416 -5.95 45.73 -24.77
C PRO A 416 -6.80 46.99 -24.93
N GLU A 417 -6.33 48.10 -24.37
CA GLU A 417 -6.91 49.40 -24.66
C GLU A 417 -6.82 49.59 -26.18
N SER A 418 -7.89 49.25 -26.89
CA SER A 418 -8.03 49.68 -28.26
C SER A 418 -8.27 51.18 -28.17
N GLU A 419 -7.22 51.96 -28.37
CA GLU A 419 -7.34 53.38 -28.67
C GLU A 419 -8.26 53.48 -29.90
N VAL A 420 -9.52 53.86 -29.66
CA VAL A 420 -10.45 54.20 -30.73
C VAL A 420 -10.01 55.55 -31.26
N PHE A 421 -9.16 55.53 -32.29
CA PHE A 421 -8.88 56.73 -33.08
C PHE A 421 -10.12 57.07 -33.89
N PHE A 422 -10.85 58.09 -33.46
CA PHE A 422 -11.79 58.78 -34.33
C PHE A 422 -10.98 59.57 -35.36
N CYS A 423 -11.09 59.20 -36.64
CA CYS A 423 -10.63 60.06 -37.72
C CYS A 423 -11.53 61.30 -37.77
N GLU A 424 -11.11 62.40 -37.15
CA GLU A 424 -11.70 63.71 -37.47
C GLU A 424 -11.50 63.97 -38.96
N ASN A 425 -12.60 63.94 -39.73
CA ASN A 425 -12.77 64.29 -41.16
C ASN A 425 -13.01 63.17 -42.19
N SER A 426 -13.33 61.94 -41.80
CA SER A 426 -13.95 61.01 -42.78
C SER A 426 -15.45 61.30 -42.91
N THR A 427 -15.84 62.06 -43.94
CA THR A 427 -17.23 62.21 -44.39
C THR A 427 -17.73 60.93 -45.05
N VAL A 428 -18.96 60.52 -44.71
CA VAL A 428 -19.74 59.44 -45.36
C VAL A 428 -20.14 59.81 -46.77
#